data_AF-A0A453S3I9-F1
#
_entry.id   AF-A0A453S3I9-F1
#
_cell.length_a   1.000
_cell.length_b   1.000
_cell.length_c   1.000
_cell.angle_alpha   90.00
_cell.angle_beta   90.00
_cell.angle_gamma   90.00
#
_symmetry.space_group_name_H-M   'P 1'
#
loop_
_entity.id
_entity.type
_entity.pdbx_description
1 polymer ?
#
loop_
_entity_poly.entity_id
_entity_poly.type
_entity_poly.pdbx_seq_one_letter_code
_entity_poly.pdbx_strand_id
1 'polypeptide(L)' 'SDGHGRIVTREDEEQLEYHKGKGTVKNYILLYEDNEGDRMLVGDVPWELFVASVKRLYIAKDPRADKSNKK' A
#
# COMPACT_ATOMS: atom_id res chain seq x y z
N SER A 1 -11.11 -9.31 15.83
CA SER A 1 -9.90 -8.64 15.36
C SER A 1 -9.10 -9.63 14.54
N ASP A 2 -9.40 -9.77 13.26
CA ASP A 2 -8.69 -10.64 12.34
C ASP A 2 -7.71 -9.77 11.54
N GLY A 3 -6.48 -9.74 12.03
CA GLY A 3 -5.36 -8.97 11.48
C GLY A 3 -4.89 -9.49 10.12
N HIS A 4 -5.71 -9.37 9.08
CA HIS A 4 -5.28 -9.58 7.69
C HIS A 4 -4.72 -8.30 7.08
N GLY A 5 -3.64 -7.78 7.67
CA GLY A 5 -2.78 -6.80 7.03
C GLY A 5 -1.64 -7.52 6.30
N ARG A 6 -1.94 -8.23 5.20
CA ARG A 6 -0.87 -8.74 4.32
C ARG A 6 -0.42 -7.61 3.40
N ILE A 7 0.87 -7.29 3.45
CA ILE A 7 1.54 -6.46 2.44
C ILE A 7 1.53 -7.30 1.16
N VAL A 8 0.83 -6.82 0.12
CA VAL A 8 0.76 -7.50 -1.18
C VAL A 8 2.15 -7.48 -1.80
N THR A 9 2.75 -8.66 -1.95
CA THR A 9 4.02 -8.85 -2.67
C THR A 9 3.73 -9.18 -4.14
N ARG A 10 4.75 -9.08 -5.00
CA ARG A 10 4.67 -9.45 -6.42
C ARG A 10 4.20 -10.90 -6.65
N GLU A 11 4.39 -11.76 -5.66
CA GLU A 11 3.96 -13.17 -5.67
C GLU A 11 2.48 -13.31 -5.25
N ASP A 12 1.93 -12.35 -4.51
CA ASP A 12 0.52 -12.32 -4.10
C ASP A 12 -0.41 -11.86 -5.24
N GLU A 13 0.11 -11.26 -6.32
CA GLU A 13 -0.68 -10.85 -7.49
C GLU A 13 -1.36 -12.05 -8.18
N GLU A 14 -0.70 -13.20 -8.24
CA GLU A 14 -1.23 -14.41 -8.89
C GLU A 14 -2.36 -15.07 -8.05
N GLN A 15 -2.36 -14.89 -6.74
CA GLN A 15 -3.38 -15.47 -5.85
C GLN A 15 -4.65 -14.61 -5.69
N LEU A 16 -4.61 -13.34 -6.13
CA LEU A 16 -5.77 -12.44 -6.14
C LEU A 16 -6.81 -12.82 -7.20
N GLU A 17 -6.36 -13.35 -8.34
CA GLU A 17 -7.23 -13.75 -9.46
C GLU A 17 -8.18 -14.90 -9.08
N TYR A 18 -7.76 -15.80 -8.17
CA TYR A 18 -8.52 -17.00 -7.80
C TYR A 18 -9.62 -16.75 -6.74
N HIS A 19 -9.52 -15.68 -5.95
CA HIS A 19 -10.49 -15.36 -4.89
C HIS A 19 -11.60 -14.40 -5.32
N LYS A 20 -12.07 -14.53 -6.57
CA LYS A 20 -13.24 -13.82 -7.14
C LYS A 20 -14.58 -14.26 -6.52
N GLY A 21 -14.64 -14.32 -5.19
CA GLY A 21 -15.81 -14.59 -4.37
C GLY A 21 -15.88 -13.59 -3.23
N LYS A 22 -16.51 -12.42 -3.47
CA LYS A 22 -17.02 -11.49 -2.45
C LYS A 22 -16.03 -10.96 -1.40
N GLY A 23 -14.85 -10.51 -1.81
CA GLY A 23 -14.07 -9.54 -1.05
C GLY A 23 -13.78 -8.34 -1.92
N THR A 24 -14.17 -7.13 -1.52
CA THR A 24 -13.59 -5.93 -2.13
C THR A 24 -12.10 -5.97 -1.79
N VAL A 25 -11.23 -6.19 -2.79
CA VAL A 25 -9.78 -6.06 -2.57
C VAL A 25 -9.57 -4.61 -2.19
N LYS A 26 -9.42 -4.35 -0.89
CA LYS A 26 -9.14 -3.02 -0.38
C LYS A 26 -7.72 -2.72 -0.80
N ASN A 27 -7.55 -1.91 -1.84
CA ASN A 27 -6.23 -1.50 -2.26
C ASN A 27 -5.67 -0.53 -1.23
N TYR A 28 -4.46 -0.80 -0.76
CA TYR A 28 -3.71 0.06 0.14
C TYR A 28 -2.44 0.54 -0.57
N ILE A 29 -2.00 1.74 -0.23
CA ILE A 29 -0.73 2.33 -0.66
C ILE A 29 0.19 2.49 0.55
N LEU A 30 1.49 2.41 0.30
CA LEU A 30 2.53 2.66 1.29
C LEU A 30 3.12 4.05 1.08
N LEU A 31 3.09 4.86 2.14
CA LEU A 31 3.76 6.15 2.20
C LEU A 31 4.83 6.09 3.28
N TYR A 32 5.86 6.92 3.15
CA TYR A 32 6.83 7.16 4.20
C TYR A 32 6.99 8.64 4.46
N GLU A 33 7.24 9.01 5.73
CA GLU A 33 7.62 10.36 6.13
C GLU A 33 9.14 10.41 6.29
N ASP A 34 9.78 11.40 5.70
CA ASP A 34 11.23 11.57 5.73
C ASP A 34 11.70 12.54 6.83
N ASN A 35 12.97 12.95 6.77
CA ASN A 35 13.55 13.85 7.76
C ASN A 35 12.97 15.27 7.72
N GLU A 36 12.46 15.71 6.58
CA GLU A 36 11.89 17.03 6.34
C GLU A 36 10.40 17.09 6.70
N GLY A 37 9.79 15.91 6.94
CA GLY A 37 8.38 15.76 7.27
C GLY A 37 7.49 15.57 6.04
N ASP A 38 8.11 15.39 4.87
CA ASP A 38 7.40 15.15 3.62
C ASP A 38 6.93 13.70 3.53
N ARG A 39 5.73 13.51 2.98
CA ARG A 39 5.14 12.18 2.77
C ARG A 39 5.26 11.76 1.31
N MET A 40 6.02 10.71 1.07
CA MET A 40 6.31 10.18 -0.27
C MET A 40 5.85 8.73 -0.42
N LEU A 41 5.63 8.27 -1.64
CA LEU A 41 5.36 6.85 -1.91
C LEU A 41 6.62 6.01 -1.72
N VAL A 42 6.45 4.82 -1.14
CA VAL A 42 7.54 3.86 -1.00
C VAL A 42 7.89 3.30 -2.39
N GLY A 43 9.16 3.42 -2.79
CA GLY A 43 9.68 2.88 -4.05
C GLY A 43 10.04 3.93 -5.12
N ASP A 44 9.73 5.22 -4.90
CA ASP A 44 10.06 6.28 -5.86
C ASP A 44 11.52 6.75 -5.80
N VAL A 45 12.23 6.43 -4.72
CA VAL A 45 13.64 6.82 -4.48
C VAL A 45 14.54 5.59 -4.36
N PRO A 46 15.85 5.73 -4.64
CA PRO A 46 16.84 4.69 -4.35
C PRO A 46 16.75 4.15 -2.92
N TRP A 47 16.99 2.85 -2.74
CA TRP A 47 16.85 2.17 -1.46
C TRP A 47 17.74 2.77 -0.37
N GLU A 48 18.96 3.13 -0.72
CA GLU A 48 19.93 3.72 0.19
C GLU A 48 19.42 5.08 0.73
N LEU A 49 18.79 5.88 -0.13
CA LEU A 49 18.21 7.16 0.27
C LEU A 49 16.95 6.98 1.12
N PHE A 50 16.11 6.00 0.78
CA PHE A 50 14.94 5.65 1.57
C PHE A 50 15.33 5.24 3.00
N VAL A 51 16.27 4.31 3.16
CA VAL A 51 16.71 3.83 4.48
C VAL A 51 17.38 4.94 5.29
N ALA A 52 18.08 5.86 4.63
CA ALA A 52 18.74 6.98 5.30
C ALA A 52 17.77 8.07 5.79
N SER A 53 16.60 8.23 5.17
CA SER A 53 15.70 9.35 5.42
C SER A 53 14.41 8.98 6.16
N VAL A 54 13.96 7.73 6.09
CA VAL A 54 12.64 7.33 6.61
C VAL A 54 12.54 7.46 8.13
N LYS A 55 11.54 8.22 8.58
CA LYS A 55 11.14 8.34 9.98
C LYS A 55 9.92 7.49 10.33
N ARG A 56 8.94 7.40 9.43
CA ARG A 56 7.66 6.69 9.66
C ARG A 56 7.14 6.05 8.39
N LEU A 57 6.44 4.93 8.53
CA LEU A 57 5.72 4.27 7.44
C LEU A 57 4.21 4.31 7.69
N TYR A 58 3.45 4.49 6.62
CA TYR A 58 1.99 4.59 6.64
C TYR A 58 1.38 3.60 5.66
N ILE A 59 0.30 2.96 6.09
CA ILE A 59 -0.57 2.17 5.24
C ILE A 59 -1.86 2.98 5.07
N ALA A 60 -2.13 3.48 3.86
CA ALA A 60 -3.31 4.27 3.56
C ALA A 60 -4.18 3.53 2.53
N LYS A 61 -5.51 3.75 2.55
CA LYS A 61 -6.36 3.25 1.46
C LYS A 61 -6.01 3.97 0.17
N ASP A 62 -5.95 3.24 -0.94
CA ASP A 62 -5.74 3.86 -2.24
C ASP A 62 -6.99 4.69 -2.60
N PRO A 63 -6.88 6.02 -2.75
CA PRO A 63 -8.01 6.86 -3.15
C PRO A 63 -8.56 6.53 -4.55
N ARG A 64 -7.82 5.78 -5.36
CA ARG A 64 -8.25 5.32 -6.68
C ARG A 64 -9.20 4.11 -6.59
N ALA A 65 -9.15 3.36 -5.50
CA ALA A 65 -9.96 2.14 -5.34
C ALA A 65 -11.39 2.41 -4.86
N ASP A 66 -11.66 3.55 -4.24
CA ASP A 66 -12.98 3.88 -3.70
C ASP A 66 -13.97 4.43 -4.74
N LYS A 67 -13.59 4.44 -6.03
CA LYS A 67 -14.43 4.98 -7.12
C LYS A 67 -15.40 3.97 -7.72
N SER A 68 -15.37 2.70 -7.31
CA SER A 68 -16.17 1.65 -7.95
C SER A 68 -17.63 1.58 -7.51
N ASN A 69 -18.06 2.34 -6.49
CA ASN A 69 -19.41 2.22 -5.91
C ASN A 69 -20.31 3.47 -6.05
N LYS A 70 -20.05 4.35 -7.03
CA LYS A 70 -20.94 5.49 -7.32
C LYS A 70 -21.68 5.27 -8.63
N LYS A 71 -22.70 4.39 -8.60
CA LYS A 71 -23.81 4.35 -9.55
C LYS A 71 -25.11 4.27 -8.77
#